data_AF-A0A534VZM3-F1
#
_entry.id   AF-A0A534VZM3-F1
#
_cell.length_a   1.000
_cell.length_b   1.000
_cell.length_c   1.000
_cell.angle_alpha   90.00
_cell.angle_beta   90.00
_cell.angle_gamma   90.00
#
_symmetry.space_group_name_H-M   'P 1'
#
loop_
_entity.id
_entity.type
_entity.pdbx_description
1 polymer ?
#
loop_
_entity_poly.entity_id
_entity_poly.type
_entity_poly.pdbx_seq_one_letter_code
_entity_poly.pdbx_strand_id
1 'polypeptide(L)'
;MDPLPSPNLRLVGGDVRDTSTWRAVLEHLGRPADVVLSDLAPKLSGIRETDEARSSELVTAVLEMLPTVLRAGGNLLIKLFMGGAFDLAIAELHRRFEEFRTTRPAATRKASAEVYGVGRGYREVPAS
;
A
#
# COMPACT_ATOMS: atom_id res chain seq x y z
N MET A 1 5.43 8.25 -19.95
CA MET A 1 5.02 6.85 -20.16
C MET A 1 3.66 6.95 -20.82
N ASP A 2 3.56 6.55 -22.09
CA ASP A 2 2.27 6.61 -22.79
C ASP A 2 1.29 5.64 -22.10
N PRO A 3 0.03 6.04 -21.86
CA PRO A 3 -0.92 5.18 -21.16
C PRO A 3 -1.13 3.87 -21.92
N LEU A 4 -1.18 2.74 -21.20
CA LEU A 4 -1.70 1.50 -21.79
C LEU A 4 -3.15 1.78 -22.23
N PRO A 5 -3.48 1.70 -23.54
CA PRO A 5 -4.77 2.17 -24.02
C PRO A 5 -5.85 1.12 -23.70
N SER A 6 -6.54 1.30 -22.58
CA SER A 6 -7.72 0.51 -22.22
C SER A 6 -8.84 1.43 -21.73
N PRO A 7 -10.09 1.24 -22.19
CA PRO A 7 -11.22 2.05 -21.73
C PRO A 7 -11.47 1.91 -20.22
N ASN A 8 -11.03 0.79 -19.64
CA ASN A 8 -11.19 0.45 -18.23
C ASN A 8 -9.96 0.87 -17.38
N LEU A 9 -8.98 1.55 -17.97
CA LEU A 9 -7.83 2.08 -17.27
C LEU A 9 -7.96 3.60 -17.14
N ARG A 10 -7.68 4.09 -15.93
CA ARG A 10 -7.51 5.52 -15.64
C ARG A 10 -6.16 5.69 -14.96
N LEU A 11 -5.39 6.67 -15.41
CA LEU A 11 -4.12 7.03 -14.81
C LEU A 11 -4.31 8.35 -14.07
N VAL A 12 -3.92 8.35 -12.80
CA VAL A 12 -3.87 9.55 -11.97
C VAL A 12 -2.40 9.78 -11.63
N GLY A 13 -1.87 10.93 -12.04
CA GLY A 13 -0.51 11.34 -11.70
C GLY A 13 -0.51 12.20 -10.43
N GLY A 14 0.32 11.85 -9.46
CA GLY A 14 0.45 12.59 -8.21
C GLY A 14 1.36 11.87 -7.21
N ASP A 15 1.58 12.50 -6.06
CA ASP A 15 2.25 11.86 -4.93
C ASP A 15 1.23 11.08 -4.11
N VAL A 16 1.55 9.83 -3.76
CA VAL A 16 0.69 8.98 -2.93
C VAL A 16 0.57 9.48 -1.49
N ARG A 17 1.43 10.41 -1.06
CA ARG A 17 1.34 11.07 0.25
C ARG A 17 0.34 12.23 0.24
N ASP A 18 -0.05 12.70 -0.94
CA ASP A 18 -0.94 13.86 -1.08
C ASP A 18 -2.41 13.42 -1.15
N THR A 19 -3.21 13.98 -0.24
CA THR A 19 -4.66 13.73 -0.19
C THR A 19 -5.38 14.16 -1.48
N SER A 20 -4.84 15.12 -2.24
CA SER A 20 -5.36 15.53 -3.55
C SER A 20 -5.30 14.38 -4.57
N THR A 21 -4.24 13.58 -4.55
CA THR A 21 -4.10 12.39 -5.39
C THR A 21 -5.19 11.36 -5.05
N TRP A 22 -5.48 11.15 -3.75
CA TRP A 22 -6.51 10.21 -3.31
C TRP A 22 -7.91 10.66 -3.74
N ARG A 23 -8.19 11.97 -3.62
CA ARG A 23 -9.45 12.57 -4.08
C ARG A 23 -9.65 12.38 -5.57
N ALA A 24 -8.63 12.64 -6.39
CA ALA A 24 -8.71 12.43 -7.83
C ALA A 24 -8.98 10.95 -8.18
N VAL A 25 -8.37 10.00 -7.47
CA VAL A 25 -8.67 8.57 -7.63
C VAL A 25 -10.14 8.28 -7.29
N LEU A 26 -10.63 8.79 -6.17
CA LEU A 26 -12.01 8.57 -5.72
C LEU A 26 -13.05 9.22 -6.64
N GLU A 27 -12.77 10.40 -7.18
CA GLU A 27 -13.63 11.07 -8.16
C GLU A 27 -13.80 10.22 -9.42
N HIS A 28 -12.72 9.60 -9.90
CA HIS A 28 -12.80 8.68 -11.04
C HIS A 28 -13.49 7.36 -10.72
N LEU A 29 -13.37 6.85 -9.49
CA LEU A 29 -14.03 5.61 -9.06
C LEU A 29 -15.51 5.81 -8.73
N GLY A 30 -15.92 7.00 -8.27
CA GLY A 30 -17.26 7.32 -7.78
C GLY A 30 -17.64 6.62 -6.46
N ARG A 31 -16.73 5.82 -5.90
CA ARG A 31 -16.90 5.04 -4.66
C ARG A 31 -15.52 4.63 -4.12
N PRO A 32 -15.41 4.22 -2.85
CA PRO A 32 -14.21 3.57 -2.35
C PRO A 32 -13.91 2.27 -3.11
N ALA A 33 -12.63 1.96 -3.25
CA ALA A 33 -12.12 0.79 -3.96
C ALA A 33 -12.48 -0.52 -3.24
N ASP A 34 -12.72 -1.58 -4.02
CA ASP A 34 -12.85 -2.95 -3.48
C ASP A 34 -11.50 -3.56 -3.09
N VAL A 35 -10.45 -3.19 -3.83
CA VAL A 35 -9.10 -3.71 -3.68
C VAL A 35 -8.09 -2.58 -3.89
N VAL A 36 -7.10 -2.50 -3.00
CA VAL A 36 -5.90 -1.67 -3.17
C VAL A 36 -4.71 -2.58 -3.41
N LEU A 37 -3.91 -2.26 -4.44
CA LEU A 37 -2.63 -2.91 -4.72
C LEU A 37 -1.52 -1.85 -4.60
N SER A 38 -0.57 -2.06 -3.69
CA SER A 38 0.59 -1.20 -3.48
C SER A 38 1.87 -1.96 -3.78
N ASP A 39 2.54 -1.58 -4.87
CA ASP A 39 3.92 -2.00 -5.22
C ASP A 39 4.89 -0.80 -5.08
N LEU A 40 4.66 0.03 -4.06
CA LEU A 40 5.53 1.17 -3.78
C LEU A 40 6.91 0.68 -3.34
N ALA A 41 7.95 1.27 -3.91
CA ALA A 41 9.34 1.05 -3.52
C ALA A 41 10.08 2.39 -3.48
N PRO A 42 10.90 2.65 -2.46
CA PRO A 42 11.66 3.89 -2.41
C PRO A 42 12.77 3.89 -3.46
N LYS A 43 13.25 5.09 -3.79
CA LYS A 43 14.54 5.23 -4.48
C LYS A 43 15.65 4.79 -3.53
N LEU A 44 16.21 3.61 -3.80
CA LEU A 44 17.31 3.06 -3.01
C LEU A 44 18.56 3.92 -3.15
N SER A 45 19.10 4.35 -2.02
CA SER A 45 20.35 5.08 -1.90
C SER A 45 21.55 4.15 -1.71
N GLY A 46 21.31 2.91 -1.28
CA GLY A 46 22.35 1.97 -0.85
C GLY A 46 22.74 2.14 0.62
N ILE A 47 22.23 3.18 1.29
CA ILE A 47 22.39 3.39 2.73
C ILE A 47 21.19 2.75 3.42
N ARG A 48 21.45 1.63 4.11
CA ARG A 48 20.40 0.80 4.74
C ARG A 48 19.41 1.61 5.57
N GLU A 49 19.90 2.47 6.46
CA GLU A 49 19.05 3.28 7.35
C GLU A 49 18.15 4.25 6.59
N THR A 50 18.70 4.94 5.58
CA THR A 50 17.93 5.84 4.71
C THR A 50 16.89 5.09 3.89
N ASP A 51 17.23 3.90 3.39
CA ASP A 51 16.33 3.09 2.58
C ASP A 51 15.21 2.46 3.42
N GLU A 52 15.50 2.08 4.67
CA GLU A 52 14.50 1.65 5.65
C GLU A 52 13.54 2.79 6.01
N ALA A 53 14.05 4.00 6.29
CA ALA A 53 13.22 5.16 6.60
C ALA A 53 12.27 5.52 5.44
N ARG A 54 12.80 5.58 4.21
CA ARG A 54 11.99 5.85 3.01
C ARG A 54 10.95 4.76 2.74
N SER A 55 11.30 3.50 2.99
CA SER A 55 10.34 2.39 2.90
C SER A 55 9.21 2.55 3.91
N SER A 56 9.55 2.90 5.16
CA SER A 56 8.57 3.14 6.22
C SER A 56 7.62 4.27 5.87
N GLU A 57 8.12 5.40 5.34
CA GLU A 57 7.29 6.52 4.91
C GLU A 57 6.24 6.11 3.86
N LEU A 58 6.63 5.28 2.89
CA LEU A 58 5.70 4.78 1.87
C LEU A 58 4.63 3.85 2.44
N VAL A 59 5.00 3.00 3.41
CA VAL A 59 4.03 2.13 4.09
C VAL A 59 3.05 2.97 4.91
N THR A 60 3.54 3.98 5.64
CA THR A 60 2.70 4.92 6.39
C THR A 60 1.71 5.63 5.46
N ALA A 61 2.17 6.14 4.31
CA ALA A 61 1.29 6.80 3.34
C ALA A 61 0.15 5.89 2.86
N VAL A 62 0.44 4.61 2.62
CA VAL A 62 -0.61 3.64 2.25
C VAL A 62 -1.59 3.44 3.41
N LEU A 63 -1.10 3.26 4.64
CA LEU A 63 -1.94 3.10 5.82
C LEU A 63 -2.84 4.32 6.07
N GLU A 64 -2.33 5.54 5.88
CA GLU A 64 -3.12 6.78 6.01
C GLU A 64 -4.19 6.92 4.93
N MET A 65 -3.94 6.36 3.74
CA MET A 65 -4.86 6.40 2.61
C MET A 65 -6.03 5.41 2.75
N LEU A 66 -5.83 4.24 3.39
CA LEU A 66 -6.84 3.17 3.49
C LEU A 66 -8.21 3.63 4.02
N PRO A 67 -8.34 4.41 5.11
CA PRO A 67 -9.64 4.81 5.64
C PRO A 67 -10.49 5.63 4.67
N THR A 68 -9.84 6.32 3.72
CA THR A 68 -10.55 7.16 2.74
C THR A 68 -10.82 6.39 1.44
N VAL A 69 -9.89 5.52 1.03
CA VAL A 69 -9.92 4.91 -0.31
C VAL A 69 -10.44 3.49 -0.33
N LEU A 70 -10.26 2.70 0.74
CA LEU A 70 -10.65 1.30 0.78
C LEU A 70 -12.00 1.15 1.50
N ARG A 71 -12.99 0.51 0.87
CA ARG A 71 -14.28 0.26 1.53
C ARG A 71 -14.14 -0.69 2.72
N ALA A 72 -15.08 -0.62 3.65
CA ALA A 72 -15.30 -1.67 4.64
C ALA A 72 -15.46 -3.04 3.95
N GLY A 73 -14.79 -4.06 4.50
CA GLY A 73 -14.71 -5.40 3.90
C GLY A 73 -13.88 -5.49 2.62
N GLY A 74 -13.14 -4.44 2.24
CA GLY A 74 -12.23 -4.43 1.09
C GLY A 74 -10.92 -5.17 1.36
N ASN A 75 -10.11 -5.37 0.32
CA ASN A 75 -8.84 -6.11 0.41
C ASN A 75 -7.62 -5.25 0.06
N LEU A 76 -6.47 -5.60 0.61
CA LEU A 76 -5.18 -4.96 0.36
C LEU A 76 -4.12 -5.99 -0.03
N LEU A 77 -3.36 -5.68 -1.08
CA LEU A 77 -2.04 -6.26 -1.31
C LEU A 77 -1.01 -5.14 -1.18
N ILE A 78 -0.02 -5.30 -0.31
CA ILE A 78 1.01 -4.29 -0.06
C ILE A 78 2.40 -4.91 -0.07
N LYS A 79 3.32 -4.28 -0.79
CA LYS A 79 4.74 -4.55 -0.72
C LYS A 79 5.36 -3.93 0.53
N LEU A 80 6.13 -4.74 1.23
CA LEU A 80 6.80 -4.37 2.48
C LEU A 80 8.28 -4.75 2.38
N PHE A 81 9.14 -3.97 3.03
CA PHE A 81 10.56 -4.25 3.18
C PHE A 81 10.84 -4.60 4.63
N MET A 82 11.51 -5.73 4.86
CA MET A 82 11.93 -6.10 6.21
C MET A 82 12.98 -5.11 6.73
N GLY A 83 12.77 -4.58 7.93
CA GLY A 83 13.58 -3.52 8.55
C GLY A 83 12.94 -2.99 9.83
N GLY A 84 13.48 -1.92 10.41
CA GLY A 84 13.09 -1.46 11.76
C GLY A 84 11.59 -1.15 11.96
N ALA A 85 10.87 -0.71 10.92
CA ALA A 85 9.45 -0.38 11.00
C ALA A 85 8.50 -1.52 10.56
N PHE A 86 9.06 -2.65 10.12
CA PHE A 86 8.27 -3.74 9.54
C PHE A 86 7.27 -4.31 10.54
N ASP A 87 7.69 -4.62 11.76
CA ASP A 87 6.84 -5.25 12.77
C ASP A 87 5.67 -4.35 13.19
N LEU A 88 5.92 -3.02 13.29
CA LEU A 88 4.88 -2.04 13.59
C LEU A 88 3.83 -1.96 12.47
N ALA A 89 4.27 -1.95 11.20
CA ALA A 89 3.37 -1.95 10.06
C ALA A 89 2.53 -3.24 10.02
N ILE A 90 3.15 -4.39 10.27
CA ILE A 90 2.44 -5.69 10.33
C ILE A 90 1.40 -5.68 11.46
N ALA A 91 1.75 -5.21 12.65
CA ALA A 91 0.82 -5.12 13.78
C ALA A 91 -0.40 -4.25 13.45
N GLU A 92 -0.19 -3.09 12.82
CA GLU A 92 -1.29 -2.21 12.42
C GLU A 92 -2.17 -2.84 11.33
N LEU A 93 -1.56 -3.53 10.36
CA LEU A 93 -2.31 -4.26 9.33
C LEU A 93 -3.13 -5.41 9.92
N HIS A 94 -2.61 -6.17 10.89
CA HIS A 94 -3.39 -7.17 11.61
C HIS A 94 -4.60 -6.58 12.33
N ARG A 95 -4.46 -5.36 12.89
CA ARG A 95 -5.57 -4.66 13.56
C ARG A 95 -6.64 -4.20 12.56
N ARG A 96 -6.23 -3.77 11.38
CA ARG A 96 -7.11 -3.20 10.34
C ARG A 96 -7.80 -4.22 9.43
N PHE A 97 -7.42 -5.49 9.43
CA PHE A 97 -7.99 -6.49 8.53
C PHE A 97 -8.46 -7.75 9.26
N GLU A 98 -9.64 -8.27 8.92
CA GLU A 98 -10.20 -9.54 9.40
C GLU A 98 -9.15 -10.66 9.40
N GLU A 99 -8.44 -10.76 8.29
CA GLU A 99 -7.32 -11.66 8.11
C GLU A 99 -6.15 -10.89 7.49
N PHE A 100 -4.95 -11.06 8.05
CA PHE A 100 -3.73 -10.55 7.45
C PHE A 100 -2.67 -11.65 7.41
N ARG A 101 -2.02 -11.83 6.25
CA ARG A 101 -0.94 -12.80 6.04
C ARG A 101 0.19 -12.16 5.25
N THR A 102 1.41 -12.59 5.51
CA THR A 102 2.57 -12.27 4.68
C THR A 102 2.92 -13.43 3.76
N THR A 103 3.42 -13.11 2.57
CA THR A 103 3.91 -14.09 1.60
C THR A 103 5.15 -13.56 0.91
N ARG A 104 6.11 -14.46 0.62
CA ARG A 104 7.22 -14.18 -0.28
C ARG A 104 6.91 -14.81 -1.63
N PRO A 105 6.81 -14.04 -2.72
CA PRO A 105 6.65 -14.61 -4.04
C PRO A 105 7.77 -15.59 -4.37
N ALA A 106 7.45 -16.68 -5.08
CA ALA A 106 8.49 -17.61 -5.56
C ALA A 106 9.52 -16.93 -6.49
N ALA A 107 9.14 -15.81 -7.11
CA ALA A 107 9.97 -15.01 -8.01
C ALA A 107 10.91 -14.02 -7.31
N THR A 108 10.85 -13.87 -5.98
CA THR A 108 11.75 -12.95 -5.25
C THR A 108 13.17 -13.52 -5.21
N ARG A 109 14.17 -12.72 -5.61
CA ARG A 109 15.59 -13.12 -5.51
C ARG A 109 15.95 -13.39 -4.04
N LYS A 110 16.77 -14.41 -3.77
CA LYS A 110 17.21 -14.81 -2.40
C LYS A 110 17.75 -13.67 -1.53
N ALA A 111 18.25 -12.59 -2.14
CA ALA A 111 18.82 -11.43 -1.46
C ALA A 111 17.82 -10.26 -1.23
N SER A 112 16.58 -10.36 -1.73
CA SER A 112 15.59 -9.29 -1.55
C SER A 112 14.93 -9.41 -0.17
N ALA A 113 14.86 -8.29 0.55
CA ALA A 113 14.12 -8.16 1.82
C ALA A 113 12.61 -7.94 1.61
N GLU A 114 12.12 -8.12 0.39
CA GLU A 114 10.74 -7.85 -0.02
C GLU A 114 9.77 -8.97 0.42
N VAL A 115 8.67 -8.56 1.03
CA VAL A 115 7.56 -9.41 1.47
C VAL A 115 6.27 -8.73 1.02
N TYR A 116 5.28 -9.51 0.61
CA TYR A 116 3.94 -8.99 0.34
C TYR A 116 3.02 -9.30 1.51
N GLY A 117 2.30 -8.29 2.00
CA GLY A 117 1.20 -8.40 2.93
C GLY A 117 -0.13 -8.50 2.19
N VAL A 118 -0.97 -9.44 2.59
CA VAL A 118 -2.34 -9.62 2.09
C VAL A 118 -3.30 -9.40 3.24
N GLY A 119 -4.04 -8.29 3.19
CA GLY A 119 -5.13 -7.98 4.10
C GLY A 119 -6.48 -8.30 3.46
N ARG A 120 -7.33 -9.04 4.17
CA ARG A 120 -8.70 -9.38 3.75
C ARG A 120 -9.69 -8.87 4.79
N GLY A 121 -10.79 -8.31 4.30
CA GLY A 121 -11.86 -7.78 5.15
C GLY A 121 -11.42 -6.55 5.95
N TYR A 122 -11.24 -5.42 5.28
CA TYR A 122 -10.87 -4.16 5.94
C TYR A 122 -11.90 -3.79 7.01
N ARG A 123 -11.44 -3.70 8.26
CA ARG A 123 -12.19 -3.22 9.41
C ARG A 123 -12.12 -1.70 9.36
N GLU A 124 -13.23 -1.06 9.04
CA GLU A 124 -13.35 0.39 9.14
C GLU A 124 -13.07 0.78 10.59
N VAL A 125 -11.91 1.40 10.84
CA VAL A 125 -11.63 1.99 12.14
C VAL A 125 -12.26 3.38 12.09
N PRO A 126 -13.23 3.70 12.95
CA PRO A 126 -13.79 5.04 13.02
C PRO A 126 -12.65 6.04 13.24
N ALA A 127 -12.65 7.15 12.51
CA ALA A 127 -11.76 8.25 12.81
C ALA A 127 -12.05 8.72 14.25
N SER A 128 -11.06 8.58 15.14
CA SER A 128 -11.08 9.15 16.48
C SER A 128 -10.89 10.67 16.44
#